data_AF-A0A7X8UNR7-F1
#
_entry.id   AF-A0A7X8UNR7-F1
#
_cell.length_a   1.000
_cell.length_b   1.000
_cell.length_c   1.000
_cell.angle_alpha   90.00
_cell.angle_beta   90.00
_cell.angle_gamma   90.00
#
_symmetry.space_group_name_H-M   'P 1'
#
loop_
_entity.id
_entity.type
_entity.pdbx_description
1 polymer ?
#
loop_
_entity_poly.entity_id
_entity_poly.type
_entity_poly.pdbx_seq_one_letter_code
_entity_poly.pdbx_strand_id
1 'polypeptide(L)'
;MHVLSGLLSGMVLQRNSRGVSDASFNGTTTGAGDLEVRVTKGGKTLAGYSWVAVGSAKGGKFSGVLKGLKVGGPYDVQLRIAKDGNILDQAEVKDILVGDVWILGGQSNMQGYGRMPGIKPHNLVRAFCMDDVWRIAKDPIHDLTISVDASLRQGTRNSFTGVGPGVAFGQDMLKRTGVPQGLLACALGGSRMDQWDPRLKRLGGKSLYGAAIRKVVKNGGAVAGIVWYQGCSDANAVDAPLYTKRMKAMVSAFRRDCGNRSLPLALVQIGVVHTPSGDRDSVAWNDVQDQQRRLNEAIANCTCVPAIDLEVDDTIHISGTDQQRLGRRLAEAMCALTKRDAKARPPIEFAGFRLLQDKHTKLAIVEVSFKNVAGSLRCGSQPHGFALSDGIGGKIDALFRTTLSGSKVLLKTALPLTDIKGCCLHYGMGANCYVNITDEADHALPVFGPIQMGRPVLRTPFVQELRATRLLPFSGSMDKLKQPDLNDNTLGWARHKFPTIFCQFRKEIADSAPQDMIIHYACRLECKQDMVTTIEFGYDGPVKAWLDGKPLHYDPKGTNPALTDDAVLTKSLSAGMHEITVSLGTNKGKAWGIFLRFANKKYRVSHPSKMNTDKLLPVILG
;
A
#
# COMPACT_ATOMS: atom_id res chain seq x y z
N MET A 1 -15.13 -27.99 -41.64
CA MET A 1 -13.85 -27.67 -40.96
C MET A 1 -14.16 -27.10 -39.59
N HIS A 2 -13.24 -27.21 -38.63
CA HIS A 2 -13.43 -26.74 -37.25
C HIS A 2 -12.25 -25.88 -36.79
N VAL A 3 -12.49 -24.62 -36.42
CA VAL A 3 -11.46 -23.72 -35.88
C VAL A 3 -11.19 -24.06 -34.41
N LEU A 4 -9.93 -24.28 -34.03
CA LEU A 4 -9.54 -24.63 -32.67
C LEU A 4 -9.03 -23.44 -31.86
N SER A 5 -8.38 -22.47 -32.52
CA SER A 5 -7.84 -21.27 -31.85
C SER A 5 -7.67 -20.09 -32.80
N GLY A 6 -7.66 -18.87 -32.24
CA GLY A 6 -7.31 -17.64 -32.93
C GLY A 6 -8.42 -17.00 -33.78
N LEU A 7 -9.55 -17.69 -33.98
CA LEU A 7 -10.71 -17.15 -34.70
C LEU A 7 -12.00 -17.88 -34.26
N LEU A 8 -12.52 -17.54 -33.09
CA LEU A 8 -13.70 -18.18 -32.48
C LEU A 8 -14.92 -17.24 -32.53
N SER A 9 -16.15 -17.78 -32.68
CA SER A 9 -17.35 -16.93 -32.73
C SER A 9 -17.51 -16.10 -31.47
N GLY A 10 -17.94 -14.84 -31.61
CA GLY A 10 -18.06 -13.90 -30.48
C GLY A 10 -16.73 -13.34 -29.97
N MET A 11 -15.58 -13.73 -30.52
CA MET A 11 -14.25 -13.33 -30.04
C MET A 11 -13.94 -11.85 -30.25
N VAL A 12 -13.05 -11.33 -29.39
CA VAL A 12 -12.34 -10.07 -29.62
C VAL A 12 -10.90 -10.39 -30.03
N LEU A 13 -10.53 -10.04 -31.25
CA LEU A 13 -9.18 -10.13 -31.78
C LEU A 13 -8.34 -8.96 -31.26
N GLN A 14 -7.11 -9.23 -30.82
CA GLN A 14 -6.19 -8.20 -30.35
C GLN A 14 -5.67 -7.35 -31.53
N ARG A 15 -5.92 -6.04 -31.49
CA ARG A 15 -5.34 -5.09 -32.44
C ARG A 15 -3.86 -4.80 -32.15
N ASN A 16 -3.11 -4.44 -33.19
CA ASN A 16 -1.76 -3.89 -33.11
C ASN A 16 -1.79 -2.34 -33.06
N SER A 17 -0.62 -1.70 -33.02
CA SER A 17 -0.46 -0.23 -32.98
C SER A 17 -1.02 0.50 -34.19
N ARG A 18 -1.24 -0.19 -35.33
CA ARG A 18 -1.87 0.36 -36.54
C ARG A 18 -3.41 0.33 -36.50
N GLY A 19 -4.00 -0.13 -35.40
CA GLY A 19 -5.46 -0.25 -35.26
C GLY A 19 -6.07 -1.37 -36.09
N VAL A 20 -5.29 -2.42 -36.39
CA VAL A 20 -5.73 -3.61 -37.13
C VAL A 20 -5.31 -4.88 -36.38
N SER A 21 -5.96 -6.01 -36.65
CA SER A 21 -5.54 -7.33 -36.18
C SER A 21 -4.92 -8.12 -37.33
N ASP A 22 -3.79 -8.78 -37.03
CA ASP A 22 -3.18 -9.82 -37.85
C ASP A 22 -3.39 -11.15 -37.11
N ALA A 23 -4.57 -11.77 -37.30
CA ALA A 23 -5.01 -12.89 -36.49
C ALA A 23 -4.51 -14.22 -37.06
N SER A 24 -3.58 -14.86 -36.34
CA SER A 24 -3.16 -16.25 -36.60
C SER A 24 -4.19 -17.22 -36.03
N PHE A 25 -4.63 -18.18 -36.83
CA PHE A 25 -5.62 -19.18 -36.42
C PHE A 25 -5.30 -20.56 -37.00
N ASN A 26 -5.83 -21.60 -36.36
CA ASN A 26 -5.66 -22.98 -36.80
C ASN A 26 -6.87 -23.85 -36.44
N GLY A 27 -6.96 -25.01 -37.07
CA GLY A 27 -8.02 -25.96 -36.84
C GLY A 27 -7.85 -27.27 -37.58
N THR A 28 -8.93 -28.05 -37.63
CA THR A 28 -9.01 -29.34 -38.32
C THR A 28 -9.94 -29.28 -39.52
N THR A 29 -9.66 -30.07 -40.54
CA THR A 29 -10.44 -30.12 -41.77
C THR A 29 -10.34 -31.50 -42.42
N THR A 30 -11.34 -31.86 -43.22
CA THR A 30 -11.33 -33.06 -44.06
C THR A 30 -10.69 -32.82 -45.43
N GLY A 31 -10.54 -31.55 -45.86
CA GLY A 31 -9.96 -31.17 -47.14
C GLY A 31 -8.46 -30.86 -47.06
N ALA A 32 -7.78 -30.92 -48.21
CA ALA A 32 -6.40 -30.47 -48.36
C ALA A 32 -6.29 -29.53 -49.56
N GLY A 33 -5.73 -28.34 -49.35
CA GLY A 33 -5.75 -27.26 -50.34
C GLY A 33 -5.46 -25.90 -49.72
N ASP A 34 -5.80 -24.84 -50.45
CA ASP A 34 -5.65 -23.46 -50.00
C ASP A 34 -6.74 -23.10 -48.99
N LEU A 35 -6.36 -22.44 -47.91
CA LEU A 35 -7.30 -21.86 -46.95
C LEU A 35 -7.64 -20.44 -47.42
N GLU A 36 -8.88 -20.24 -47.84
CA GLU A 36 -9.38 -18.96 -48.31
C GLU A 36 -10.41 -18.38 -47.35
N VAL A 37 -10.48 -17.05 -47.28
CA VAL A 37 -11.40 -16.34 -46.39
C VAL A 37 -12.20 -15.27 -47.10
N ARG A 38 -13.46 -15.15 -46.71
CA ARG A 38 -14.31 -14.00 -47.01
C ARG A 38 -14.72 -13.33 -45.71
N VAL A 39 -14.53 -12.02 -45.62
CA VAL A 39 -14.96 -11.24 -44.45
C VAL A 39 -16.09 -10.30 -44.84
N THR A 40 -17.16 -10.31 -44.04
CA THR A 40 -18.30 -9.42 -44.24
C THR A 40 -18.55 -8.54 -43.01
N LYS A 41 -19.19 -7.39 -43.24
CA LYS A 41 -19.71 -6.50 -42.19
C LYS A 41 -21.10 -6.03 -42.62
N GLY A 42 -22.11 -6.28 -41.78
CA GLY A 42 -23.51 -5.97 -42.12
C GLY A 42 -23.96 -6.64 -43.43
N GLY A 43 -23.53 -7.89 -43.66
CA GLY A 43 -23.85 -8.67 -44.86
C GLY A 43 -23.04 -8.31 -46.13
N LYS A 44 -22.25 -7.24 -46.12
CA LYS A 44 -21.44 -6.82 -47.28
C LYS A 44 -20.00 -7.30 -47.16
N THR A 45 -19.45 -7.88 -48.21
CA THR A 45 -18.03 -8.26 -48.28
C THR A 45 -17.13 -7.04 -48.19
N LEU A 46 -16.11 -7.11 -47.33
CA LEU A 46 -15.13 -6.05 -47.21
C LEU A 46 -14.18 -6.05 -48.41
N ALA A 47 -13.83 -4.86 -48.90
CA ALA A 47 -12.81 -4.70 -49.93
C ALA A 47 -11.50 -5.38 -49.53
N GLY A 48 -10.94 -6.21 -50.41
CA GLY A 48 -9.73 -6.98 -50.14
C GLY A 48 -9.94 -8.28 -49.34
N TYR A 49 -11.18 -8.64 -49.01
CA TYR A 49 -11.52 -9.87 -48.28
C TYR A 49 -12.58 -10.71 -48.99
N SER A 50 -12.46 -10.87 -50.31
CA SER A 50 -13.34 -11.76 -51.09
C SER A 50 -12.58 -13.03 -51.46
N TRP A 51 -12.75 -14.09 -50.66
CA TRP A 51 -12.09 -15.39 -50.85
C TRP A 51 -10.59 -15.29 -51.10
N VAL A 52 -9.89 -14.55 -50.24
CA VAL A 52 -8.44 -14.38 -50.31
C VAL A 52 -7.74 -15.55 -49.63
N ALA A 53 -6.68 -16.08 -50.24
CA ALA A 53 -5.85 -17.11 -49.63
C ALA A 53 -5.08 -16.54 -48.42
N VAL A 54 -5.18 -17.21 -47.28
CA VAL A 54 -4.54 -16.79 -46.02
C VAL A 54 -3.69 -17.88 -45.37
N GLY A 55 -3.65 -19.07 -45.97
CA GLY A 55 -2.94 -20.22 -45.44
C GLY A 55 -3.24 -21.48 -46.24
N SER A 56 -3.01 -22.63 -45.63
CA SER A 56 -3.18 -23.93 -46.29
C SER A 56 -3.68 -25.00 -45.32
N ALA A 57 -4.27 -26.05 -45.89
CA ALA A 57 -4.67 -27.26 -45.22
C ALA A 57 -3.88 -28.48 -45.71
N LYS A 58 -3.29 -29.25 -44.78
CA LYS A 58 -2.58 -30.50 -45.06
C LYS A 58 -2.64 -31.43 -43.85
N GLY A 59 -2.77 -32.74 -44.09
CA GLY A 59 -2.74 -33.75 -43.03
C GLY A 59 -3.86 -33.59 -41.99
N GLY A 60 -5.07 -33.22 -42.44
CA GLY A 60 -6.25 -33.03 -41.59
C GLY A 60 -6.25 -31.76 -40.75
N LYS A 61 -5.27 -30.87 -40.93
CA LYS A 61 -5.11 -29.61 -40.20
C LYS A 61 -4.98 -28.44 -41.15
N PHE A 62 -5.42 -27.27 -40.70
CA PHE A 62 -5.20 -26.01 -41.40
C PHE A 62 -4.63 -24.95 -40.46
N SER A 63 -3.91 -23.99 -41.05
CA SER A 63 -3.46 -22.78 -40.37
C SER A 63 -3.44 -21.62 -41.34
N GLY A 64 -3.75 -20.42 -40.86
CA GLY A 64 -3.67 -19.20 -41.66
C GLY A 64 -3.55 -17.94 -40.82
N VAL A 65 -3.35 -16.82 -41.51
CA VAL A 65 -3.24 -15.49 -40.90
C VAL A 65 -4.19 -14.52 -41.60
N LEU A 66 -5.24 -14.10 -40.89
CA LEU A 66 -6.13 -13.04 -41.36
C LEU A 66 -5.49 -11.68 -41.06
N LYS A 67 -4.87 -11.08 -42.07
CA LYS A 67 -4.11 -9.82 -41.94
C LYS A 67 -5.00 -8.59 -42.05
N GLY A 68 -4.64 -7.53 -41.32
CA GLY A 68 -5.12 -6.17 -41.54
C GLY A 68 -6.59 -5.88 -41.17
N LEU A 69 -7.27 -6.75 -40.43
CA LEU A 69 -8.68 -6.53 -40.09
C LEU A 69 -8.81 -5.33 -39.14
N LYS A 70 -9.51 -4.27 -39.57
CA LYS A 70 -9.58 -2.99 -38.83
C LYS A 70 -10.35 -3.12 -37.51
N VAL A 71 -9.94 -2.32 -36.51
CA VAL A 71 -10.64 -2.14 -35.23
C VAL A 71 -12.15 -1.91 -35.42
N GLY A 72 -12.97 -2.49 -34.54
CA GLY A 72 -14.43 -2.43 -34.63
C GLY A 72 -15.05 -3.80 -34.93
N GLY A 73 -16.08 -3.81 -35.78
CA GLY A 73 -16.92 -4.97 -36.07
C GLY A 73 -18.40 -4.64 -35.82
N PRO A 74 -19.27 -5.65 -35.63
CA PRO A 74 -18.95 -7.07 -35.77
C PRO A 74 -18.64 -7.46 -37.22
N TYR A 75 -17.76 -8.44 -37.39
CA TYR A 75 -17.40 -9.04 -38.67
C TYR A 75 -17.81 -10.52 -38.68
N ASP A 76 -18.28 -11.03 -39.81
CA ASP A 76 -18.42 -12.46 -40.03
C ASP A 76 -17.30 -12.94 -40.96
N VAL A 77 -16.64 -14.03 -40.58
CA VAL A 77 -15.52 -14.62 -41.32
C VAL A 77 -15.92 -15.99 -41.82
N GLN A 78 -16.02 -16.12 -43.13
CA GLN A 78 -16.29 -17.37 -43.82
C GLN A 78 -14.98 -17.97 -44.30
N LEU A 79 -14.80 -19.25 -44.03
CA LEU A 79 -13.60 -20.03 -44.32
C LEU A 79 -13.96 -21.12 -45.32
N ARG A 80 -13.08 -21.37 -46.29
CA ARG A 80 -13.17 -22.57 -47.12
C ARG A 80 -11.79 -23.14 -47.42
N ILE A 81 -11.73 -24.46 -47.57
CA ILE A 81 -10.61 -25.16 -48.19
C ILE A 81 -10.93 -25.35 -49.65
N ALA A 82 -10.12 -24.79 -50.53
CA ALA A 82 -10.29 -24.88 -51.98
C ALA A 82 -9.09 -25.59 -52.61
N LYS A 83 -9.34 -26.43 -53.62
CA LYS A 83 -8.30 -27.02 -54.45
C LYS A 83 -8.83 -27.25 -55.85
N ASP A 84 -8.09 -26.83 -56.87
CA ASP A 84 -8.44 -27.00 -58.28
C ASP A 84 -9.86 -26.52 -58.62
N GLY A 85 -10.29 -25.41 -58.01
CA GLY A 85 -11.63 -24.83 -58.17
C GLY A 85 -12.75 -25.48 -57.34
N ASN A 86 -12.49 -26.61 -56.67
CA ASN A 86 -13.46 -27.30 -55.83
C ASN A 86 -13.39 -26.85 -54.37
N ILE A 87 -14.56 -26.68 -53.74
CA ILE A 87 -14.67 -26.42 -52.30
C ILE A 87 -14.71 -27.78 -51.59
N LEU A 88 -13.66 -28.07 -50.82
CA LEU A 88 -13.48 -29.36 -50.15
C LEU A 88 -14.03 -29.36 -48.72
N ASP A 89 -14.04 -28.20 -48.08
CA ASP A 89 -14.55 -28.03 -46.71
C ASP A 89 -14.83 -26.55 -46.44
N GLN A 90 -15.74 -26.23 -45.52
CA GLN A 90 -16.09 -24.85 -45.18
C GLN A 90 -16.54 -24.68 -43.72
N ALA A 91 -16.45 -23.46 -43.22
CA ALA A 91 -16.97 -23.05 -41.91
C ALA A 91 -17.25 -21.55 -41.88
N GLU A 92 -17.99 -21.13 -40.86
CA GLU A 92 -18.29 -19.72 -40.62
C GLU A 92 -18.05 -19.39 -39.15
N VAL A 93 -17.37 -18.28 -38.91
CA VAL A 93 -17.11 -17.71 -37.61
C VAL A 93 -17.80 -16.36 -37.55
N LYS A 94 -18.76 -16.21 -36.64
CA LYS A 94 -19.64 -15.05 -36.61
C LYS A 94 -19.28 -14.08 -35.50
N ASP A 95 -19.71 -12.85 -35.69
CA ASP A 95 -19.73 -11.84 -34.66
C ASP A 95 -18.33 -11.61 -34.07
N ILE A 96 -17.34 -11.29 -34.90
CA ILE A 96 -15.97 -11.02 -34.48
C ILE A 96 -15.77 -9.52 -34.26
N LEU A 97 -15.17 -9.14 -33.13
CA LEU A 97 -14.68 -7.78 -32.91
C LEU A 97 -13.16 -7.74 -33.04
N VAL A 98 -12.62 -6.58 -33.42
CA VAL A 98 -11.20 -6.25 -33.30
C VAL A 98 -11.06 -5.14 -32.27
N GLY A 99 -10.26 -5.39 -31.23
CA GLY A 99 -10.20 -4.53 -30.05
C GLY A 99 -8.98 -4.79 -29.18
N ASP A 100 -9.10 -4.49 -27.89
CA ASP A 100 -8.07 -4.72 -26.88
C ASP A 100 -8.48 -5.87 -25.95
N VAL A 101 -7.57 -6.82 -25.75
CA VAL A 101 -7.79 -8.05 -24.97
C VAL A 101 -6.97 -8.02 -23.71
N TRP A 102 -7.58 -8.33 -22.57
CA TRP A 102 -6.98 -8.21 -21.24
C TRP A 102 -7.01 -9.53 -20.49
N ILE A 103 -5.90 -9.87 -19.84
CA ILE A 103 -5.86 -10.98 -18.88
C ILE A 103 -6.41 -10.46 -17.54
N LEU A 104 -7.46 -11.09 -17.01
CA LEU A 104 -8.00 -10.80 -15.68
C LEU A 104 -7.61 -11.90 -14.70
N GLY A 105 -6.48 -11.71 -14.04
CA GLY A 105 -5.82 -12.70 -13.17
C GLY A 105 -5.76 -12.31 -11.70
N GLY A 106 -5.54 -13.30 -10.85
CA GLY A 106 -5.40 -13.13 -9.40
C GLY A 106 -6.32 -14.05 -8.61
N GLN A 107 -6.93 -13.53 -7.54
CA GLN A 107 -7.75 -14.31 -6.60
C GLN A 107 -9.22 -13.87 -6.54
N SER A 108 -9.90 -14.16 -5.43
CA SER A 108 -11.34 -13.97 -5.22
C SER A 108 -11.81 -12.55 -5.53
N ASN A 109 -11.07 -11.50 -5.13
CA ASN A 109 -11.47 -10.12 -5.46
C ASN A 109 -11.36 -9.78 -6.97
N MET A 110 -10.51 -10.48 -7.75
CA MET A 110 -10.57 -10.40 -9.22
C MET A 110 -11.69 -11.28 -9.79
N GLN A 111 -11.87 -12.48 -9.23
CA GLN A 111 -12.90 -13.44 -9.64
C GLN A 111 -14.31 -12.86 -9.50
N GLY A 112 -14.52 -12.03 -8.46
CA GLY A 112 -15.78 -11.38 -8.17
C GLY A 112 -16.55 -12.10 -7.06
N TYR A 113 -16.73 -11.40 -5.94
CA TYR A 113 -17.51 -11.82 -4.78
C TYR A 113 -18.48 -10.73 -4.30
N GLY A 114 -18.58 -9.62 -5.04
CA GLY A 114 -19.48 -8.53 -4.71
C GLY A 114 -20.95 -8.96 -4.82
N ARG A 115 -21.73 -8.69 -3.78
CA ARG A 115 -23.12 -9.11 -3.57
C ARG A 115 -24.10 -8.06 -4.07
N MET A 116 -24.13 -7.90 -5.39
CA MET A 116 -25.14 -7.07 -6.06
C MET A 116 -25.35 -7.54 -7.50
N PRO A 117 -26.43 -7.11 -8.19
CA PRO A 117 -26.52 -7.26 -9.63
C PRO A 117 -25.38 -6.51 -10.34
N GLY A 118 -24.75 -7.15 -11.33
CA GLY A 118 -23.76 -6.49 -12.18
C GLY A 118 -24.35 -5.34 -12.99
N ILE A 119 -23.47 -4.52 -13.58
CA ILE A 119 -23.89 -3.40 -14.45
C ILE A 119 -24.53 -3.89 -15.75
N LYS A 120 -25.32 -3.03 -16.39
CA LYS A 120 -25.92 -3.32 -17.71
C LYS A 120 -24.83 -3.72 -18.71
N PRO A 121 -24.90 -4.91 -19.35
CA PRO A 121 -23.90 -5.33 -20.33
C PRO A 121 -23.83 -4.41 -21.56
N HIS A 122 -22.67 -4.37 -22.22
CA HIS A 122 -22.43 -3.59 -23.43
C HIS A 122 -21.94 -4.51 -24.57
N ASN A 123 -22.54 -4.41 -25.76
CA ASN A 123 -22.28 -5.35 -26.87
C ASN A 123 -20.83 -5.39 -27.37
N LEU A 124 -20.09 -4.29 -27.17
CA LEU A 124 -18.66 -4.16 -27.51
C LEU A 124 -17.69 -4.58 -26.40
N VAL A 125 -18.20 -5.07 -25.26
CA VAL A 125 -17.39 -5.61 -24.16
C VAL A 125 -17.74 -7.08 -24.00
N ARG A 126 -16.74 -7.94 -24.18
CA ARG A 126 -16.94 -9.40 -24.20
C ARG A 126 -15.99 -10.08 -23.25
N ALA A 127 -16.42 -11.24 -22.75
CA ALA A 127 -15.61 -12.07 -21.89
C ALA A 127 -15.40 -13.44 -22.53
N PHE A 128 -14.18 -13.95 -22.43
CA PHE A 128 -13.85 -15.34 -22.64
C PHE A 128 -13.97 -16.04 -21.29
N CYS A 129 -15.13 -16.65 -21.07
CA CYS A 129 -15.52 -17.22 -19.79
C CYS A 129 -14.71 -18.49 -19.46
N MET A 130 -14.93 -19.02 -18.26
CA MET A 130 -14.19 -20.18 -17.75
C MET A 130 -14.42 -21.46 -18.57
N ASP A 131 -15.56 -21.56 -19.27
CA ASP A 131 -15.90 -22.66 -20.19
C ASP A 131 -15.29 -22.50 -21.60
N ASP A 132 -14.42 -21.51 -21.79
CA ASP A 132 -13.83 -21.13 -23.07
C ASP A 132 -14.84 -20.76 -24.17
N VAL A 133 -15.94 -20.13 -23.77
CA VAL A 133 -16.92 -19.56 -24.71
C VAL A 133 -16.93 -18.04 -24.58
N TRP A 134 -16.87 -17.36 -25.72
CA TRP A 134 -17.00 -15.91 -25.79
C TRP A 134 -18.47 -15.49 -25.62
N ARG A 135 -18.71 -14.51 -24.75
CA ARG A 135 -20.04 -13.93 -24.50
C ARG A 135 -19.94 -12.43 -24.34
N ILE A 136 -21.06 -11.73 -24.52
CA ILE A 136 -21.19 -10.36 -24.00
C ILE A 136 -20.87 -10.41 -22.50
N ALA A 137 -19.98 -9.53 -22.05
CA ALA A 137 -19.50 -9.55 -20.67
C ALA A 137 -20.63 -9.17 -19.71
N LYS A 138 -20.96 -10.10 -18.81
CA LYS A 138 -21.95 -9.94 -17.75
C LYS A 138 -21.43 -10.69 -16.52
N ASP A 139 -21.41 -10.01 -15.37
CA ASP A 139 -21.02 -10.66 -14.12
C ASP A 139 -21.98 -11.81 -13.76
N PRO A 140 -21.48 -12.91 -13.17
CA PRO A 140 -20.06 -13.23 -12.98
C PRO A 140 -19.40 -13.76 -14.26
N ILE A 141 -18.20 -13.25 -14.60
CA ILE A 141 -17.43 -13.76 -15.76
C ILE A 141 -16.48 -14.92 -15.38
N HIS A 142 -16.14 -15.07 -14.10
CA HIS A 142 -15.33 -16.16 -13.56
C HIS A 142 -16.19 -17.21 -12.82
N ASP A 143 -17.02 -17.93 -13.55
CA ASP A 143 -17.79 -19.05 -13.01
C ASP A 143 -16.99 -20.36 -13.04
N LEU A 144 -16.56 -20.82 -11.87
CA LEU A 144 -15.76 -22.04 -11.75
C LEU A 144 -16.55 -23.32 -12.03
N THR A 145 -17.89 -23.31 -11.89
CA THR A 145 -18.72 -24.51 -12.07
C THR A 145 -18.69 -25.02 -13.51
N ILE A 146 -18.51 -24.11 -14.46
CA ILE A 146 -18.43 -24.39 -15.90
C ILE A 146 -16.98 -24.45 -16.42
N SER A 147 -15.97 -24.25 -15.56
CA SER A 147 -14.57 -24.11 -15.97
C SER A 147 -14.02 -25.34 -16.69
N VAL A 148 -13.50 -25.25 -17.93
CA VAL A 148 -12.92 -26.42 -18.61
C VAL A 148 -11.67 -26.99 -17.91
N ASP A 149 -11.04 -26.22 -17.04
CA ASP A 149 -9.83 -26.61 -16.30
C ASP A 149 -10.22 -27.31 -14.98
N ALA A 150 -10.57 -28.61 -15.08
CA ALA A 150 -11.22 -29.37 -14.00
C ALA A 150 -10.48 -29.39 -12.64
N SER A 151 -9.15 -29.33 -12.62
CA SER A 151 -8.39 -29.22 -11.37
C SER A 151 -8.64 -27.92 -10.62
N LEU A 152 -9.02 -26.84 -11.32
CA LEU A 152 -9.40 -25.58 -10.70
C LEU A 152 -10.78 -25.64 -10.03
N ARG A 153 -11.57 -26.68 -10.33
CA ARG A 153 -12.84 -26.98 -9.65
C ARG A 153 -12.64 -27.75 -8.34
N GLN A 154 -11.47 -28.38 -8.13
CA GLN A 154 -11.23 -29.17 -6.92
C GLN A 154 -11.07 -28.25 -5.71
N GLY A 155 -12.01 -28.32 -4.77
CA GLY A 155 -11.97 -27.54 -3.53
C GLY A 155 -12.83 -26.27 -3.51
N THR A 156 -13.64 -26.00 -4.54
CA THR A 156 -14.69 -24.97 -4.46
C THR A 156 -15.77 -25.38 -3.48
N ARG A 157 -15.56 -25.10 -2.18
CA ARG A 157 -16.55 -25.31 -1.11
C ARG A 157 -17.73 -24.33 -1.21
N ASN A 158 -17.58 -23.26 -1.99
CA ASN A 158 -18.58 -22.22 -2.15
C ASN A 158 -18.75 -21.91 -3.64
N SER A 159 -19.96 -22.11 -4.17
CA SER A 159 -20.32 -21.86 -5.58
C SER A 159 -20.62 -20.39 -5.86
N PHE A 160 -20.68 -19.55 -4.82
CA PHE A 160 -21.00 -18.14 -4.98
C PHE A 160 -19.88 -17.41 -5.74
N THR A 161 -20.28 -16.80 -6.86
CA THR A 161 -19.49 -15.83 -7.61
C THR A 161 -20.39 -14.62 -7.87
N GLY A 162 -19.80 -13.44 -7.80
CA GLY A 162 -20.52 -12.17 -7.86
C GLY A 162 -19.85 -11.17 -8.78
N VAL A 163 -20.07 -9.88 -8.49
CA VAL A 163 -19.45 -8.79 -9.26
C VAL A 163 -17.95 -8.74 -8.98
N GLY A 164 -17.16 -8.70 -10.05
CA GLY A 164 -15.73 -8.39 -10.02
C GLY A 164 -15.43 -7.05 -10.72
N PRO A 165 -14.17 -6.60 -10.76
CA PRO A 165 -13.82 -5.32 -11.36
C PRO A 165 -13.78 -5.38 -12.90
N GLY A 166 -13.79 -6.60 -13.49
CA GLY A 166 -13.52 -6.84 -14.90
C GLY A 166 -14.52 -6.20 -15.88
N VAL A 167 -15.82 -6.35 -15.63
CA VAL A 167 -16.86 -5.81 -16.54
C VAL A 167 -16.84 -4.28 -16.52
N ALA A 168 -16.74 -3.67 -15.33
CA ALA A 168 -16.63 -2.23 -15.17
C ALA A 168 -15.33 -1.68 -15.80
N PHE A 169 -14.21 -2.39 -15.63
CA PHE A 169 -12.95 -2.07 -16.32
C PHE A 169 -13.12 -2.06 -17.84
N GLY A 170 -13.73 -3.12 -18.42
CA GLY A 170 -13.96 -3.20 -19.86
C GLY A 170 -14.87 -2.07 -20.37
N GLN A 171 -15.95 -1.75 -19.66
CA GLN A 171 -16.84 -0.67 -20.07
C GLN A 171 -16.18 0.72 -19.98
N ASP A 172 -15.38 0.97 -18.94
CA ASP A 172 -14.69 2.26 -18.80
C ASP A 172 -13.53 2.41 -19.79
N MET A 173 -12.80 1.31 -20.08
CA MET A 173 -11.82 1.28 -21.19
C MET A 173 -12.49 1.60 -22.53
N LEU A 174 -13.63 0.97 -22.84
CA LEU A 174 -14.39 1.28 -24.06
C LEU A 174 -14.82 2.75 -24.09
N LYS A 175 -15.32 3.29 -22.98
CA LYS A 175 -15.73 4.70 -22.88
C LYS A 175 -14.57 5.65 -23.15
N ARG A 176 -13.38 5.34 -22.65
CA ARG A 176 -12.17 6.17 -22.80
C ARG A 176 -11.55 6.10 -24.19
N THR A 177 -11.53 4.91 -24.80
CA THR A 177 -10.77 4.69 -26.04
C THR A 177 -11.63 4.52 -27.28
N GLY A 178 -12.94 4.27 -27.14
CA GLY A 178 -13.86 3.94 -28.24
C GLY A 178 -13.57 2.57 -28.89
N VAL A 179 -12.75 1.73 -28.27
CA VAL A 179 -12.28 0.45 -28.83
C VAL A 179 -13.03 -0.72 -28.17
N PRO A 180 -13.45 -1.75 -28.92
CA PRO A 180 -14.00 -2.97 -28.33
C PRO A 180 -13.06 -3.64 -27.33
N GLN A 181 -13.61 -4.29 -26.30
CA GLN A 181 -12.83 -4.86 -25.19
C GLN A 181 -13.10 -6.36 -25.03
N GLY A 182 -12.03 -7.15 -24.92
CA GLY A 182 -12.08 -8.59 -24.63
C GLY A 182 -11.47 -8.89 -23.26
N LEU A 183 -12.17 -9.66 -22.43
CA LEU A 183 -11.78 -9.96 -21.05
C LEU A 183 -11.54 -11.46 -20.89
N LEU A 184 -10.30 -11.88 -20.65
CA LEU A 184 -9.98 -13.29 -20.41
C LEU A 184 -10.11 -13.59 -18.92
N ALA A 185 -11.11 -14.38 -18.54
CA ALA A 185 -11.34 -14.77 -17.16
C ALA A 185 -10.29 -15.82 -16.72
N CYS A 186 -9.38 -15.46 -15.79
CA CYS A 186 -8.27 -16.31 -15.37
C CYS A 186 -8.09 -16.42 -13.83
N ALA A 187 -8.85 -15.69 -13.01
CA ALA A 187 -8.66 -15.64 -11.57
C ALA A 187 -9.22 -16.85 -10.82
N LEU A 188 -8.60 -17.19 -9.67
CA LEU A 188 -9.07 -18.25 -8.77
C LEU A 188 -8.98 -17.83 -7.30
N GLY A 189 -10.12 -17.86 -6.60
CA GLY A 189 -10.27 -17.61 -5.17
C GLY A 189 -9.28 -18.39 -4.30
N GLY A 190 -8.76 -17.71 -3.27
CA GLY A 190 -7.80 -18.30 -2.31
C GLY A 190 -6.39 -18.53 -2.86
N SER A 191 -6.12 -18.30 -4.14
CA SER A 191 -4.81 -18.60 -4.73
C SER A 191 -3.66 -17.76 -4.17
N ARG A 192 -2.50 -18.41 -4.01
CA ARG A 192 -1.22 -17.82 -3.63
C ARG A 192 -0.30 -17.64 -4.84
N MET A 193 0.73 -16.81 -4.72
CA MET A 193 1.66 -16.53 -5.83
C MET A 193 2.48 -17.75 -6.28
N ASP A 194 2.69 -18.76 -5.43
CA ASP A 194 3.36 -20.02 -5.80
C ASP A 194 2.52 -20.89 -6.77
N GLN A 195 1.19 -20.82 -6.69
CA GLN A 195 0.29 -21.49 -7.63
C GLN A 195 0.27 -20.82 -9.01
N TRP A 196 0.72 -19.55 -9.08
CA TRP A 196 0.93 -18.77 -10.30
C TRP A 196 2.36 -18.86 -10.85
N ASP A 197 3.17 -19.78 -10.33
CA ASP A 197 4.56 -19.95 -10.75
C ASP A 197 4.67 -20.36 -12.25
N PRO A 198 5.39 -19.60 -13.08
CA PRO A 198 5.58 -19.91 -14.49
C PRO A 198 6.20 -21.28 -14.79
N ARG A 199 6.94 -21.86 -13.84
CA ARG A 199 7.50 -23.22 -13.98
C ARG A 199 6.41 -24.27 -14.14
N LEU A 200 5.19 -23.98 -13.66
CA LEU A 200 4.03 -24.86 -13.77
C LEU A 200 3.32 -24.76 -15.14
N LYS A 201 3.76 -23.88 -16.06
CA LYS A 201 3.15 -23.68 -17.39
C LYS A 201 2.84 -25.00 -18.13
N ARG A 202 3.76 -25.97 -18.09
CA ARG A 202 3.62 -27.26 -18.80
C ARG A 202 2.48 -28.13 -18.28
N LEU A 203 1.96 -27.84 -17.09
CA LEU A 203 0.79 -28.52 -16.55
C LEU A 203 -0.52 -28.07 -17.22
N GLY A 204 -0.49 -27.04 -18.07
CA GLY A 204 -1.66 -26.55 -18.79
C GLY A 204 -2.78 -26.18 -17.81
N GLY A 205 -3.99 -26.68 -18.08
CA GLY A 205 -5.17 -26.50 -17.22
C GLY A 205 -5.03 -27.01 -15.78
N LYS A 206 -3.97 -27.77 -15.48
CA LYS A 206 -3.64 -28.25 -14.12
C LYS A 206 -2.88 -27.24 -13.25
N SER A 207 -2.62 -26.04 -13.76
CA SER A 207 -2.01 -24.93 -13.02
C SER A 207 -2.66 -23.60 -13.41
N LEU A 208 -2.62 -22.60 -12.53
CA LEU A 208 -3.23 -21.29 -12.82
C LEU A 208 -2.50 -20.58 -13.96
N TYR A 209 -1.17 -20.55 -13.92
CA TYR A 209 -0.38 -19.95 -14.98
C TYR A 209 -0.56 -20.68 -16.31
N GLY A 210 -0.54 -22.01 -16.32
CA GLY A 210 -0.76 -22.81 -17.53
C GLY A 210 -2.16 -22.62 -18.12
N ALA A 211 -3.21 -22.55 -17.30
CA ALA A 211 -4.58 -22.28 -17.73
C ALA A 211 -4.72 -20.88 -18.34
N ALA A 212 -4.12 -19.84 -17.72
CA ALA A 212 -4.13 -18.49 -18.26
C ALA A 212 -3.44 -18.41 -19.64
N ILE A 213 -2.25 -19.00 -19.79
CA ILE A 213 -1.55 -19.03 -21.09
C ILE A 213 -2.33 -19.87 -22.13
N ARG A 214 -2.98 -20.97 -21.72
CA ARG A 214 -3.86 -21.74 -22.60
C ARG A 214 -4.98 -20.89 -23.17
N LYS A 215 -5.65 -20.06 -22.34
CA LYS A 215 -6.68 -19.11 -22.79
C LYS A 215 -6.10 -18.05 -23.74
N VAL A 216 -4.92 -17.51 -23.43
CA VAL A 216 -4.22 -16.55 -24.32
C VAL A 216 -3.94 -17.18 -25.69
N VAL A 217 -3.40 -18.41 -25.74
CA VAL A 217 -3.14 -19.13 -26.99
C VAL A 217 -4.42 -19.43 -27.75
N LYS A 218 -5.48 -19.85 -27.05
CA LYS A 218 -6.81 -20.07 -27.65
C LYS A 218 -7.36 -18.76 -28.26
N ASN A 219 -7.00 -17.62 -27.69
CA ASN A 219 -7.29 -16.29 -28.22
C ASN A 219 -6.30 -15.78 -29.29
N GLY A 220 -5.41 -16.61 -29.83
CA GLY A 220 -4.43 -16.19 -30.86
C GLY A 220 -3.12 -15.62 -30.33
N GLY A 221 -2.87 -15.68 -29.02
CA GLY A 221 -1.55 -15.48 -28.41
C GLY A 221 -1.20 -14.05 -27.98
N ALA A 222 -1.83 -13.03 -28.59
CA ALA A 222 -1.58 -11.62 -28.28
C ALA A 222 -2.63 -11.02 -27.34
N VAL A 223 -2.20 -10.14 -26.44
CA VAL A 223 -3.04 -9.37 -25.51
C VAL A 223 -2.53 -7.94 -25.35
N ALA A 224 -3.41 -7.03 -24.96
CA ALA A 224 -3.12 -5.62 -24.70
C ALA A 224 -2.46 -5.39 -23.33
N GLY A 225 -2.75 -6.23 -22.33
CA GLY A 225 -2.21 -6.07 -20.98
C GLY A 225 -2.77 -7.06 -19.96
N ILE A 226 -2.35 -6.87 -18.72
CA ILE A 226 -2.76 -7.67 -17.56
C ILE A 226 -3.41 -6.75 -16.52
N VAL A 227 -4.56 -7.18 -16.00
CA VAL A 227 -5.19 -6.63 -14.81
C VAL A 227 -5.10 -7.68 -13.70
N TRP A 228 -4.55 -7.29 -12.55
CA TRP A 228 -4.14 -8.23 -11.51
C TRP A 228 -4.64 -7.83 -10.12
N TYR A 229 -5.40 -8.70 -9.45
CA TYR A 229 -5.76 -8.48 -8.05
C TYR A 229 -5.54 -9.77 -7.24
N GLN A 230 -4.42 -9.82 -6.52
CA GLN A 230 -3.99 -10.92 -5.67
C GLN A 230 -3.09 -10.40 -4.55
N GLY A 231 -3.06 -11.11 -3.41
CA GLY A 231 -2.05 -10.91 -2.37
C GLY A 231 -2.55 -11.30 -0.99
N CYS A 232 -3.88 -11.38 -0.82
CA CYS A 232 -4.45 -11.66 0.50
C CYS A 232 -4.05 -13.02 1.04
N SER A 233 -3.80 -14.03 0.19
CA SER A 233 -3.34 -15.35 0.65
C SER A 233 -1.83 -15.42 0.93
N ASP A 234 -1.05 -14.49 0.39
CA ASP A 234 0.41 -14.41 0.63
C ASP A 234 0.75 -13.57 1.87
N ALA A 235 -0.22 -12.87 2.46
CA ALA A 235 -0.08 -12.11 3.70
C ALA A 235 0.07 -13.02 4.93
N ASN A 236 1.20 -13.73 4.99
CA ASN A 236 1.65 -14.59 6.08
C ASN A 236 3.18 -14.59 6.15
N ALA A 237 3.75 -15.02 7.28
CA ALA A 237 5.19 -14.97 7.54
C ALA A 237 6.07 -15.76 6.55
N VAL A 238 5.51 -16.74 5.84
CA VAL A 238 6.25 -17.58 4.88
C VAL A 238 6.24 -16.98 3.48
N ASP A 239 5.08 -16.54 3.02
CA ASP A 239 4.87 -16.13 1.63
C ASP A 239 5.13 -14.64 1.38
N ALA A 240 4.85 -13.76 2.36
CA ALA A 240 5.01 -12.32 2.20
C ALA A 240 6.44 -11.92 1.79
N PRO A 241 7.52 -12.46 2.40
CA PRO A 241 8.90 -12.13 2.00
C PRO A 241 9.26 -12.51 0.54
N LEU A 242 8.47 -13.38 -0.09
CA LEU A 242 8.70 -13.87 -1.46
C LEU A 242 7.87 -13.13 -2.51
N TYR A 243 6.93 -12.28 -2.11
CA TYR A 243 5.89 -11.73 -2.97
C TYR A 243 6.47 -10.95 -4.16
N THR A 244 7.34 -9.97 -3.92
CA THR A 244 7.98 -9.17 -4.98
C THR A 244 8.76 -10.04 -5.97
N LYS A 245 9.49 -11.05 -5.48
CA LYS A 245 10.28 -11.96 -6.32
C LYS A 245 9.35 -12.78 -7.23
N ARG A 246 8.27 -13.34 -6.69
CA ARG A 246 7.28 -14.12 -7.44
C ARG A 246 6.56 -13.26 -8.48
N MET A 247 6.17 -12.03 -8.12
CA MET A 247 5.56 -11.07 -9.05
C MET A 247 6.48 -10.75 -10.23
N LYS A 248 7.76 -10.45 -10.00
CA LYS A 248 8.75 -10.22 -11.07
C LYS A 248 8.86 -11.42 -12.01
N ALA A 249 8.93 -12.63 -11.47
CA ALA A 249 9.03 -13.86 -12.27
C ALA A 249 7.78 -14.08 -13.13
N MET A 250 6.60 -13.92 -12.53
CA MET A 250 5.31 -14.08 -13.22
C MET A 250 5.15 -13.07 -14.35
N VAL A 251 5.41 -11.78 -14.10
CA VAL A 251 5.26 -10.72 -15.11
C VAL A 251 6.26 -10.90 -16.26
N SER A 252 7.52 -11.24 -15.95
CA SER A 252 8.53 -11.55 -16.97
C SER A 252 8.09 -12.73 -17.85
N ALA A 253 7.49 -13.76 -17.24
CA ALA A 253 6.99 -14.91 -17.96
C ALA A 253 5.80 -14.58 -18.86
N PHE A 254 4.81 -13.83 -18.37
CA PHE A 254 3.68 -13.38 -19.21
C PHE A 254 4.16 -12.55 -20.40
N ARG A 255 5.10 -11.61 -20.18
CA ARG A 255 5.69 -10.80 -21.25
C ARG A 255 6.32 -11.65 -22.35
N ARG A 256 7.07 -12.68 -21.97
CA ARG A 256 7.68 -13.63 -22.90
C ARG A 256 6.61 -14.46 -23.61
N ASP A 257 5.67 -15.03 -22.87
CA ASP A 257 4.70 -16.00 -23.38
C ASP A 257 3.59 -15.34 -24.23
N CYS A 258 3.32 -14.05 -24.02
CA CYS A 258 2.43 -13.23 -24.85
C CYS A 258 3.17 -12.48 -25.98
N GLY A 259 4.49 -12.66 -26.12
CA GLY A 259 5.28 -12.02 -27.18
C GLY A 259 5.42 -10.49 -27.05
N ASN A 260 5.21 -9.91 -25.86
CA ASN A 260 5.28 -8.47 -25.62
C ASN A 260 6.16 -8.17 -24.39
N ARG A 261 7.44 -7.78 -24.63
CA ARG A 261 8.41 -7.46 -23.57
C ARG A 261 8.03 -6.27 -22.70
N SER A 262 7.13 -5.41 -23.20
CA SER A 262 6.61 -4.24 -22.48
C SER A 262 5.13 -4.41 -22.17
N LEU A 263 4.61 -5.63 -22.00
CA LEU A 263 3.20 -5.84 -21.66
C LEU A 263 2.84 -5.06 -20.38
N PRO A 264 1.85 -4.15 -20.42
CA PRO A 264 1.47 -3.33 -19.28
C PRO A 264 0.75 -4.16 -18.22
N LEU A 265 1.00 -3.80 -16.96
CA LEU A 265 0.37 -4.40 -15.79
C LEU A 265 -0.30 -3.31 -14.95
N ALA A 266 -1.62 -3.43 -14.74
CA ALA A 266 -2.31 -2.71 -13.67
C ALA A 266 -2.62 -3.71 -12.56
N LEU A 267 -1.98 -3.55 -11.40
CA LEU A 267 -2.27 -4.34 -10.22
C LEU A 267 -3.07 -3.55 -9.18
N VAL A 268 -3.66 -4.27 -8.23
CA VAL A 268 -4.39 -3.71 -7.10
C VAL A 268 -3.57 -3.93 -5.82
N GLN A 269 -3.40 -2.88 -5.02
CA GLN A 269 -2.94 -3.01 -3.63
C GLN A 269 -4.13 -3.50 -2.79
N ILE A 270 -3.96 -4.62 -2.08
CA ILE A 270 -5.04 -5.31 -1.37
C ILE A 270 -5.72 -4.38 -0.35
N GLY A 271 -7.04 -4.55 -0.18
CA GLY A 271 -7.85 -3.77 0.76
C GLY A 271 -7.75 -4.24 2.22
N VAL A 272 -8.78 -3.95 3.00
CA VAL A 272 -8.90 -4.38 4.40
C VAL A 272 -9.26 -5.88 4.53
N VAL A 273 -8.97 -6.47 5.68
CA VAL A 273 -9.49 -7.76 6.11
C VAL A 273 -9.91 -7.70 7.59
N HIS A 274 -11.09 -8.22 7.88
CA HIS A 274 -11.67 -8.29 9.22
C HIS A 274 -11.55 -9.72 9.76
N THR A 275 -10.76 -9.94 10.81
CA THR A 275 -10.71 -11.25 11.48
C THR A 275 -11.06 -11.13 12.95
N PRO A 276 -12.16 -11.78 13.42
CA PRO A 276 -12.59 -11.73 14.81
C PRO A 276 -11.54 -12.21 15.82
N SER A 277 -10.68 -13.15 15.42
CA SER A 277 -9.67 -13.79 16.27
C SER A 277 -8.28 -13.14 16.22
N GLY A 278 -8.06 -12.14 15.36
CA GLY A 278 -6.73 -11.57 15.14
C GLY A 278 -5.72 -12.50 14.44
N ASP A 279 -6.16 -13.67 13.94
CA ASP A 279 -5.29 -14.71 13.34
C ASP A 279 -4.58 -14.27 12.05
N ARG A 280 -4.99 -13.16 11.44
CA ARG A 280 -4.26 -12.56 10.32
C ARG A 280 -3.10 -11.74 10.85
N ASP A 281 -1.89 -12.12 10.44
CA ASP A 281 -0.68 -11.37 10.69
C ASP A 281 -0.76 -9.98 10.01
N SER A 282 -1.14 -8.97 10.79
CA SER A 282 -1.26 -7.59 10.32
C SER A 282 0.06 -7.02 9.79
N VAL A 283 1.19 -7.51 10.30
CA VAL A 283 2.52 -7.14 9.80
C VAL A 283 2.71 -7.69 8.39
N ALA A 284 2.42 -8.98 8.19
CA ALA A 284 2.50 -9.59 6.85
C ALA A 284 1.48 -8.97 5.87
N TRP A 285 0.31 -8.55 6.34
CA TRP A 285 -0.70 -7.86 5.52
C TRP A 285 -0.20 -6.51 5.01
N ASN A 286 0.30 -5.66 5.91
CA ASN A 286 0.88 -4.37 5.52
C ASN A 286 2.18 -4.54 4.73
N ASP A 287 2.97 -5.59 4.96
CA ASP A 287 4.16 -5.91 4.15
C ASP A 287 3.79 -6.20 2.69
N VAL A 288 2.77 -7.05 2.44
CA VAL A 288 2.29 -7.28 1.07
C VAL A 288 1.76 -5.98 0.44
N GLN A 289 1.04 -5.15 1.19
CA GLN A 289 0.59 -3.84 0.69
C GLN A 289 1.76 -2.92 0.34
N ASP A 290 2.79 -2.81 1.19
CA ASP A 290 3.98 -1.99 0.93
C ASP A 290 4.75 -2.49 -0.29
N GLN A 291 4.92 -3.81 -0.41
CA GLN A 291 5.51 -4.42 -1.59
C GLN A 291 4.72 -4.07 -2.86
N GLN A 292 3.39 -4.20 -2.84
CA GLN A 292 2.52 -3.90 -3.99
C GLN A 292 2.64 -2.45 -4.46
N ARG A 293 2.62 -1.46 -3.56
CA ARG A 293 2.74 -0.04 -3.97
C ARG A 293 4.11 0.30 -4.56
N ARG A 294 5.14 -0.51 -4.31
CA ARG A 294 6.52 -0.33 -4.81
C ARG A 294 6.83 -1.17 -6.04
N LEU A 295 5.89 -2.00 -6.50
CA LEU A 295 6.12 -2.86 -7.68
C LEU A 295 6.33 -2.06 -8.96
N ASN A 296 5.78 -0.85 -9.10
CA ASN A 296 6.05 0.07 -10.20
C ASN A 296 7.51 0.56 -10.24
N GLU A 297 8.19 0.65 -9.10
CA GLU A 297 9.64 0.92 -9.02
C GLU A 297 10.47 -0.31 -9.46
N ALA A 298 9.91 -1.50 -9.25
CA ALA A 298 10.62 -2.77 -9.40
C ALA A 298 10.33 -3.49 -10.74
N ILE A 299 9.25 -3.13 -11.42
CA ILE A 299 8.76 -3.71 -12.66
C ILE A 299 8.41 -2.56 -13.61
N ALA A 300 9.15 -2.41 -14.71
CA ALA A 300 8.83 -1.40 -15.73
C ALA A 300 7.43 -1.63 -16.31
N ASN A 301 6.74 -0.57 -16.74
CA ASN A 301 5.38 -0.61 -17.29
C ASN A 301 4.35 -1.30 -16.36
N CYS A 302 4.33 -0.86 -15.10
CA CYS A 302 3.51 -1.39 -14.03
C CYS A 302 2.89 -0.23 -13.24
N THR A 303 1.62 -0.34 -12.85
CA THR A 303 0.92 0.64 -12.01
C THR A 303 0.13 -0.07 -10.92
N CYS A 304 -0.05 0.58 -9.76
CA CYS A 304 -0.71 -0.01 -8.60
C CYS A 304 -1.90 0.87 -8.15
N VAL A 305 -3.10 0.27 -8.10
CA VAL A 305 -4.34 0.94 -7.69
C VAL A 305 -4.71 0.52 -6.27
N PRO A 306 -4.80 1.44 -5.29
CA PRO A 306 -5.22 1.09 -3.94
C PRO A 306 -6.71 0.73 -3.84
N ALA A 307 -7.00 -0.31 -3.03
CA ALA A 307 -8.36 -0.74 -2.70
C ALA A 307 -8.70 -0.59 -1.20
N ILE A 308 -7.87 0.14 -0.43
CA ILE A 308 -8.00 0.22 1.03
C ILE A 308 -9.21 1.03 1.50
N ASP A 309 -9.69 1.99 0.69
CA ASP A 309 -10.84 2.84 0.98
C ASP A 309 -12.18 2.25 0.50
N LEU A 310 -12.14 1.04 -0.06
CA LEU A 310 -13.30 0.36 -0.61
C LEU A 310 -13.98 -0.49 0.47
N GLU A 311 -15.30 -0.46 0.49
CA GLU A 311 -16.14 -1.26 1.37
C GLU A 311 -16.08 -2.75 1.00
N VAL A 312 -16.48 -3.60 1.95
CA VAL A 312 -16.47 -5.05 1.82
C VAL A 312 -17.85 -5.64 2.11
N ASP A 313 -18.24 -6.69 1.39
CA ASP A 313 -19.53 -7.41 1.58
C ASP A 313 -19.42 -8.56 2.59
N ASP A 314 -18.19 -8.93 2.94
CA ASP A 314 -17.87 -9.85 4.01
C ASP A 314 -16.56 -9.44 4.67
N THR A 315 -15.87 -10.37 5.33
CA THR A 315 -14.64 -10.07 6.06
C THR A 315 -13.44 -9.71 5.17
N ILE A 316 -13.51 -9.84 3.83
CA ILE A 316 -12.33 -9.66 2.96
C ILE A 316 -12.66 -9.26 1.51
N HIS A 317 -13.88 -9.52 1.04
CA HIS A 317 -14.25 -9.30 -0.36
C HIS A 317 -14.84 -7.92 -0.57
N ILE A 318 -14.27 -7.17 -1.53
CA ILE A 318 -14.73 -5.83 -1.91
C ILE A 318 -16.19 -5.88 -2.33
N SER A 319 -16.97 -4.89 -1.88
CA SER A 319 -18.39 -4.81 -2.12
C SER A 319 -18.70 -4.74 -3.62
N GLY A 320 -19.88 -5.19 -4.02
CA GLY A 320 -20.29 -5.10 -5.42
C GLY A 320 -20.20 -3.70 -6.00
N THR A 321 -20.60 -2.68 -5.23
CA THR A 321 -20.58 -1.28 -5.66
C THR A 321 -19.14 -0.80 -5.86
N ASP A 322 -18.25 -1.15 -4.93
CA ASP A 322 -16.86 -0.72 -4.99
C ASP A 322 -16.01 -1.56 -5.95
N GLN A 323 -16.43 -2.77 -6.32
CA GLN A 323 -15.82 -3.49 -7.44
C GLN A 323 -16.00 -2.72 -8.76
N GLN A 324 -17.14 -2.06 -8.95
CA GLN A 324 -17.34 -1.20 -10.12
C GLN A 324 -16.46 0.07 -10.06
N ARG A 325 -16.31 0.66 -8.87
CA ARG A 325 -15.40 1.80 -8.62
C ARG A 325 -13.95 1.40 -8.90
N LEU A 326 -13.51 0.25 -8.40
CA LEU A 326 -12.20 -0.32 -8.65
C LEU A 326 -11.96 -0.59 -10.14
N GLY A 327 -12.94 -1.14 -10.87
CA GLY A 327 -12.85 -1.35 -12.31
C GLY A 327 -12.59 -0.06 -13.09
N ARG A 328 -13.28 1.05 -12.73
CA ARG A 328 -13.04 2.37 -13.33
C ARG A 328 -11.64 2.91 -13.01
N ARG A 329 -11.19 2.80 -11.75
CA ARG A 329 -9.82 3.19 -11.35
C ARG A 329 -8.75 2.41 -12.11
N LEU A 330 -8.95 1.11 -12.31
CA LEU A 330 -8.06 0.26 -13.10
C LEU A 330 -8.01 0.66 -14.57
N ALA A 331 -9.16 1.01 -15.17
CA ALA A 331 -9.22 1.46 -16.56
C ALA A 331 -8.49 2.78 -16.76
N GLU A 332 -8.66 3.73 -15.83
CA GLU A 332 -7.92 4.99 -15.84
C GLU A 332 -6.42 4.78 -15.69
N ALA A 333 -5.99 4.00 -14.68
CA ALA A 333 -4.59 3.71 -14.43
C ALA A 333 -3.94 3.01 -15.64
N MET A 334 -4.65 2.06 -16.28
CA MET A 334 -4.18 1.39 -17.49
C MET A 334 -4.08 2.37 -18.68
N CYS A 335 -5.05 3.27 -18.84
CA CYS A 335 -5.01 4.29 -19.88
C CYS A 335 -3.85 5.27 -19.70
N ALA A 336 -3.58 5.72 -18.46
CA ALA A 336 -2.45 6.57 -18.13
C ALA A 336 -1.11 5.86 -18.41
N LEU A 337 -0.98 4.61 -17.95
CA LEU A 337 0.21 3.77 -18.15
C LEU A 337 0.52 3.55 -19.63
N THR A 338 -0.52 3.31 -20.45
CA THR A 338 -0.40 3.01 -21.88
C THR A 338 -0.52 4.24 -22.79
N LYS A 339 -0.74 5.44 -22.21
CA LYS A 339 -0.95 6.71 -22.92
C LYS A 339 -2.09 6.65 -23.95
N ARG A 340 -3.18 5.95 -23.62
CA ARG A 340 -4.35 5.76 -24.49
C ARG A 340 -5.46 6.80 -24.28
N ASP A 341 -5.38 7.55 -23.20
CA ASP A 341 -6.26 8.68 -22.88
C ASP A 341 -5.39 9.78 -22.27
N ALA A 342 -5.32 10.95 -22.91
CA ALA A 342 -4.53 12.08 -22.43
C ALA A 342 -5.08 12.71 -21.13
N LYS A 343 -6.35 12.43 -20.79
CA LYS A 343 -7.00 12.90 -19.55
C LYS A 343 -6.80 11.93 -18.39
N ALA A 344 -6.43 10.68 -18.67
CA ALA A 344 -6.21 9.68 -17.63
C ALA A 344 -4.98 10.02 -16.79
N ARG A 345 -5.09 9.81 -15.47
CA ARG A 345 -4.02 10.10 -14.52
C ARG A 345 -3.48 8.80 -13.89
N PRO A 346 -2.18 8.73 -13.57
CA PRO A 346 -1.65 7.64 -12.77
C PRO A 346 -2.25 7.66 -11.35
N PRO A 347 -2.30 6.52 -10.65
CA PRO A 347 -2.67 6.48 -9.24
C PRO A 347 -1.78 7.37 -8.36
N ILE A 348 -2.32 7.79 -7.21
CA ILE A 348 -1.58 8.58 -6.22
C ILE A 348 -0.40 7.78 -5.67
N GLU A 349 0.77 8.42 -5.58
CA GLU A 349 1.98 7.80 -5.03
C GLU A 349 2.50 8.61 -3.83
N PHE A 350 3.02 7.90 -2.82
CA PHE A 350 3.74 8.54 -1.72
C PHE A 350 5.02 9.21 -2.25
N ALA A 351 5.18 10.51 -2.00
CA ALA A 351 6.34 11.28 -2.46
C ALA A 351 7.43 11.43 -1.40
N GLY A 352 7.04 11.45 -0.12
CA GLY A 352 7.94 11.68 1.00
C GLY A 352 7.29 12.45 2.13
N PHE A 353 8.08 12.81 3.13
CA PHE A 353 7.65 13.63 4.26
C PHE A 353 8.72 14.66 4.63
N ARG A 354 8.31 15.69 5.38
CA ARG A 354 9.17 16.67 6.04
C ARG A 354 8.73 16.86 7.47
N LEU A 355 9.69 17.00 8.38
CA LEU A 355 9.43 17.38 9.76
C LEU A 355 9.55 18.89 9.90
N LEU A 356 8.50 19.52 10.40
CA LEU A 356 8.42 20.95 10.69
C LEU A 356 8.18 21.13 12.20
N GLN A 357 8.38 22.35 12.69
CA GLN A 357 8.07 22.73 14.06
C GLN A 357 6.99 23.82 14.06
N ASP A 358 5.95 23.64 14.86
CA ASP A 358 4.98 24.71 15.10
C ASP A 358 5.67 25.85 15.87
N LYS A 359 5.55 27.08 15.36
CA LYS A 359 6.27 28.23 15.93
C LYS A 359 5.82 28.56 17.35
N HIS A 360 4.55 28.30 17.67
CA HIS A 360 3.92 28.65 18.95
C HIS A 360 4.05 27.51 19.96
N THR A 361 3.67 26.29 19.57
CA THR A 361 3.68 25.16 20.52
C THR A 361 5.01 24.44 20.61
N LYS A 362 5.94 24.70 19.66
CA LYS A 362 7.22 23.98 19.49
C LYS A 362 7.09 22.48 19.22
N LEU A 363 5.87 21.97 19.07
CA LEU A 363 5.59 20.59 18.72
C LEU A 363 5.85 20.31 17.24
N ALA A 364 6.05 19.04 16.92
CA ALA A 364 6.32 18.61 15.55
C ALA A 364 5.07 18.62 14.67
N ILE A 365 5.27 18.94 13.41
CA ILE A 365 4.31 18.75 12.34
C ILE A 365 4.96 17.86 11.28
N VAL A 366 4.30 16.77 10.89
CA VAL A 366 4.74 15.93 9.78
C VAL A 366 3.98 16.38 8.53
N GLU A 367 4.69 17.01 7.59
CA GLU A 367 4.16 17.33 6.26
C GLU A 367 4.42 16.12 5.34
N VAL A 368 3.36 15.44 4.92
CA VAL A 368 3.42 14.30 3.99
C VAL A 368 3.03 14.79 2.60
N SER A 369 3.79 14.40 1.57
CA SER A 369 3.56 14.83 0.19
C SER A 369 3.21 13.64 -0.71
N PHE A 370 2.33 13.86 -1.68
CA PHE A 370 1.89 12.86 -2.64
C PHE A 370 2.07 13.36 -4.08
N LYS A 371 2.38 12.42 -5.00
CA LYS A 371 2.43 12.64 -6.45
C LYS A 371 1.12 12.21 -7.10
N ASN A 372 0.86 12.72 -8.31
CA ASN A 372 -0.27 12.35 -9.16
C ASN A 372 -1.66 12.69 -8.61
N VAL A 373 -1.76 13.55 -7.59
CA VAL A 373 -3.04 13.99 -7.03
C VAL A 373 -3.84 14.76 -8.09
N ALA A 374 -5.05 14.29 -8.37
CA ALA A 374 -6.02 14.98 -9.22
C ALA A 374 -6.71 16.09 -8.43
N GLY A 375 -6.36 17.35 -8.72
CA GLY A 375 -6.89 18.49 -7.99
C GLY A 375 -6.31 18.53 -6.58
N SER A 376 -7.14 18.36 -5.56
CA SER A 376 -6.74 18.30 -4.15
C SER A 376 -7.16 17.01 -3.46
N LEU A 377 -6.44 16.64 -2.40
CA LEU A 377 -6.88 15.62 -1.46
C LEU A 377 -8.14 16.08 -0.74
N ARG A 378 -9.10 15.17 -0.58
CA ARG A 378 -10.39 15.37 0.07
C ARG A 378 -10.76 14.17 0.94
N CYS A 379 -11.70 14.40 1.84
CA CYS A 379 -12.35 13.36 2.63
C CYS A 379 -13.78 13.86 2.96
N GLY A 380 -14.75 12.94 3.03
CA GLY A 380 -16.14 13.29 3.34
C GLY A 380 -16.39 13.65 4.80
N SER A 381 -15.42 13.40 5.69
CA SER A 381 -15.47 13.67 7.12
C SER A 381 -14.07 14.12 7.60
N GLN A 382 -13.70 13.89 8.87
CA GLN A 382 -12.32 14.13 9.30
C GLN A 382 -11.35 13.16 8.58
N PRO A 383 -10.15 13.59 8.16
CA PRO A 383 -9.21 12.69 7.49
C PRO A 383 -8.67 11.63 8.45
N HIS A 384 -8.81 10.36 8.07
CA HIS A 384 -8.38 9.19 8.85
C HIS A 384 -7.38 8.33 8.08
N GLY A 385 -6.62 7.52 8.82
CA GLY A 385 -5.72 6.49 8.29
C GLY A 385 -4.25 6.66 8.64
N PHE A 386 -3.81 7.87 9.02
CA PHE A 386 -2.45 8.10 9.48
C PHE A 386 -2.22 7.61 10.91
N ALA A 387 -1.08 6.97 11.14
CA ALA A 387 -0.66 6.49 12.46
C ALA A 387 0.85 6.66 12.67
N LEU A 388 1.25 6.67 13.94
CA LEU A 388 2.63 6.64 14.37
C LEU A 388 2.92 5.33 15.10
N SER A 389 4.13 4.80 14.95
CA SER A 389 4.61 3.67 15.75
C SER A 389 6.03 3.87 16.26
N ASP A 390 6.42 3.08 17.26
CA ASP A 390 7.73 3.05 17.92
C ASP A 390 8.85 2.35 17.12
N GLY A 391 8.56 1.88 15.91
CA GLY A 391 9.47 1.12 15.05
C GLY A 391 9.51 -0.39 15.28
N ILE A 392 8.87 -0.91 16.34
CA ILE A 392 8.63 -2.35 16.55
C ILE A 392 7.16 -2.74 16.47
N GLY A 393 6.27 -1.79 16.17
CA GLY A 393 4.86 -2.02 15.90
C GLY A 393 3.93 -1.49 16.99
N GLY A 394 4.47 -0.97 18.09
CA GLY A 394 3.69 -0.31 19.13
C GLY A 394 3.14 1.02 18.62
N LYS A 395 1.82 1.17 18.63
CA LYS A 395 1.14 2.41 18.19
C LYS A 395 1.43 3.55 19.19
N ILE A 396 1.69 4.74 18.66
CA ILE A 396 1.90 5.97 19.42
C ILE A 396 0.73 6.91 19.16
N ASP A 397 -0.13 7.10 20.16
CA ASP A 397 -1.28 8.01 20.10
C ASP A 397 -0.86 9.46 20.39
N ALA A 398 -0.13 10.04 19.44
CA ALA A 398 0.32 11.43 19.50
C ALA A 398 -0.22 12.32 18.37
N LEU A 399 -0.94 11.77 17.39
CA LEU A 399 -1.56 12.58 16.34
C LEU A 399 -2.88 13.17 16.86
N PHE A 400 -2.97 14.50 16.93
CA PHE A 400 -4.18 15.17 17.43
C PHE A 400 -4.93 15.96 16.34
N ARG A 401 -4.30 16.20 15.18
CA ARG A 401 -4.96 16.86 14.05
C ARG A 401 -4.33 16.50 12.71
N THR A 402 -5.18 16.14 11.76
CA THR A 402 -4.81 15.93 10.35
C THR A 402 -5.47 17.01 9.49
N THR A 403 -4.74 17.59 8.54
CA THR A 403 -5.27 18.60 7.62
C THR A 403 -4.79 18.33 6.20
N LEU A 404 -5.73 18.35 5.25
CA LEU A 404 -5.43 18.20 3.83
C LEU A 404 -5.15 19.57 3.21
N SER A 405 -4.13 19.66 2.35
CA SER A 405 -3.76 20.89 1.67
C SER A 405 -3.19 20.58 0.28
N GLY A 406 -4.02 20.70 -0.75
CA GLY A 406 -3.64 20.32 -2.12
C GLY A 406 -3.21 18.86 -2.16
N SER A 407 -1.96 18.61 -2.58
CA SER A 407 -1.34 17.27 -2.64
C SER A 407 -0.62 16.85 -1.34
N LYS A 408 -0.80 17.60 -0.26
CA LYS A 408 -0.10 17.40 1.01
C LYS A 408 -1.07 17.10 2.16
N VAL A 409 -0.54 16.43 3.17
CA VAL A 409 -1.20 16.23 4.46
C VAL A 409 -0.31 16.76 5.57
N LEU A 410 -0.88 17.59 6.45
CA LEU A 410 -0.22 18.08 7.65
C LEU A 410 -0.73 17.32 8.87
N LEU A 411 0.16 16.60 9.54
CA LEU A 411 -0.11 15.86 10.77
C LEU A 411 0.47 16.62 11.95
N LYS A 412 -0.37 17.23 12.79
CA LYS A 412 0.07 17.85 14.04
C LYS A 412 0.18 16.80 15.14
N THR A 413 1.30 16.82 15.86
CA THR A 413 1.61 15.81 16.88
C THR A 413 1.76 16.45 18.26
N ALA A 414 1.48 15.68 19.30
CA ALA A 414 1.76 16.02 20.70
C ALA A 414 3.24 15.77 21.07
N LEU A 415 4.11 15.51 20.09
CA LEU A 415 5.53 15.21 20.30
C LEU A 415 6.41 16.37 19.81
N PRO A 416 7.53 16.65 20.50
CA PRO A 416 8.56 17.54 19.99
C PRO A 416 9.31 16.91 18.80
N LEU A 417 10.10 17.74 18.10
CA LEU A 417 10.89 17.31 16.93
C LEU A 417 11.92 16.20 17.24
N THR A 418 12.39 16.11 18.47
CA THR A 418 13.37 15.10 18.91
C THR A 418 12.73 13.71 19.07
N ASP A 419 11.46 13.66 19.47
CA ASP A 419 10.73 12.42 19.76
C ASP A 419 10.10 11.85 18.51
N ILE A 420 9.52 12.72 17.66
CA ILE A 420 8.93 12.29 16.40
C ILE A 420 9.96 11.62 15.47
N LYS A 421 11.24 11.98 15.57
CA LYS A 421 12.34 11.37 14.80
C LYS A 421 12.58 9.90 15.15
N GLY A 422 12.20 9.49 16.36
CA GLY A 422 12.26 8.09 16.77
C GLY A 422 11.10 7.25 16.23
N CYS A 423 10.03 7.89 15.75
CA CYS A 423 8.82 7.22 15.32
C CYS A 423 8.86 6.80 13.84
N CYS A 424 7.99 5.85 13.50
CA CYS A 424 7.65 5.48 12.13
C CYS A 424 6.27 6.06 11.75
N LEU A 425 6.16 6.55 10.52
CA LEU A 425 4.91 7.02 9.92
C LEU A 425 4.23 5.90 9.14
N HIS A 426 2.92 5.82 9.25
CA HIS A 426 2.07 4.91 8.48
C HIS A 426 0.86 5.64 7.90
N TYR A 427 0.33 5.10 6.81
CA TYR A 427 -1.04 5.31 6.37
C TYR A 427 -1.67 3.94 6.09
N GLY A 428 -2.79 3.63 6.76
CA GLY A 428 -3.44 2.32 6.67
C GLY A 428 -2.79 1.24 7.54
N MET A 429 -2.32 1.60 8.75
CA MET A 429 -1.67 0.66 9.68
C MET A 429 -2.65 -0.40 10.19
N GLY A 430 -2.26 -1.67 10.11
CA GLY A 430 -3.06 -2.82 10.49
C GLY A 430 -3.86 -3.42 9.33
N ALA A 431 -4.43 -4.61 9.57
CA ALA A 431 -5.22 -5.34 8.58
C ALA A 431 -6.66 -4.82 8.45
N ASN A 432 -7.20 -4.23 9.52
CA ASN A 432 -8.53 -3.62 9.58
C ASN A 432 -8.40 -2.16 10.04
N CYS A 433 -8.11 -1.26 9.10
CA CYS A 433 -8.01 0.16 9.37
C CYS A 433 -9.13 0.93 8.65
N TYR A 434 -9.57 2.03 9.26
CA TYR A 434 -10.45 2.97 8.59
C TYR A 434 -9.64 4.06 7.90
N VAL A 435 -9.88 4.24 6.60
CA VAL A 435 -9.26 5.27 5.77
C VAL A 435 -10.33 5.92 4.89
N ASN A 436 -10.18 7.20 4.57
CA ASN A 436 -11.22 7.93 3.83
C ASN A 436 -10.68 9.06 2.93
N ILE A 437 -9.38 9.06 2.65
CA ILE A 437 -8.74 10.12 1.86
C ILE A 437 -8.64 9.67 0.40
N THR A 438 -9.28 10.46 -0.47
CA THR A 438 -9.18 10.36 -1.92
C THR A 438 -8.83 11.72 -2.50
N ASP A 439 -8.57 11.80 -3.81
CA ASP A 439 -8.55 13.07 -4.53
C ASP A 439 -9.87 13.36 -5.26
N GLU A 440 -9.92 14.45 -6.02
CA GLU A 440 -11.12 14.87 -6.75
C GLU A 440 -11.54 13.89 -7.86
N ALA A 441 -10.60 13.11 -8.39
CA ALA A 441 -10.84 12.06 -9.37
C ALA A 441 -11.17 10.70 -8.74
N ASP A 442 -11.36 10.66 -7.42
CA ASP A 442 -11.65 9.42 -6.69
C ASP A 442 -10.48 8.43 -6.74
N HIS A 443 -9.23 8.92 -6.69
CA HIS A 443 -8.06 8.08 -6.47
C HIS A 443 -7.73 8.04 -4.98
N ALA A 444 -7.55 6.85 -4.43
CA ALA A 444 -7.23 6.66 -3.01
C ALA A 444 -5.73 6.79 -2.76
N LEU A 445 -5.36 7.24 -1.55
CA LEU A 445 -3.98 7.15 -1.09
C LEU A 445 -3.55 5.67 -0.95
N PRO A 446 -2.32 5.31 -1.32
CA PRO A 446 -1.79 3.97 -1.11
C PRO A 446 -1.49 3.74 0.37
N VAL A 447 -1.69 2.50 0.85
CA VAL A 447 -1.15 2.06 2.14
C VAL A 447 0.37 2.08 2.07
N PHE A 448 1.00 2.65 3.09
CA PHE A 448 2.45 2.66 3.23
C PHE A 448 2.85 2.67 4.70
N GLY A 449 4.08 2.23 4.97
CA GLY A 449 4.67 2.23 6.30
C GLY A 449 5.13 0.84 6.71
N PRO A 450 5.98 0.74 7.75
CA PRO A 450 6.56 1.84 8.53
C PRO A 450 7.58 2.68 7.74
N ILE A 451 7.40 4.00 7.69
CA ILE A 451 8.42 4.94 7.18
C ILE A 451 9.13 5.57 8.36
N GLN A 452 10.39 5.20 8.58
CA GLN A 452 11.19 5.77 9.66
C GLN A 452 11.41 7.28 9.43
N MET A 453 11.00 8.12 10.39
CA MET A 453 11.05 9.58 10.23
C MET A 453 12.38 10.23 10.64
N GLY A 454 13.31 9.45 11.17
CA GLY A 454 14.59 9.91 11.68
C GLY A 454 15.43 8.76 12.21
N ARG A 455 16.41 9.05 13.07
CA ARG A 455 17.16 7.99 13.73
C ARG A 455 16.47 7.61 15.03
N PRO A 456 16.20 6.32 15.30
CA PRO A 456 15.79 5.87 16.62
C PRO A 456 16.80 6.35 17.66
N VAL A 457 16.33 6.89 18.77
CA VAL A 457 17.15 7.30 19.90
C VAL A 457 16.80 6.40 21.07
N LEU A 458 17.78 5.69 21.60
CA LEU A 458 17.59 4.89 22.81
C LEU A 458 17.45 5.84 24.00
N ARG A 459 16.36 5.71 24.78
CA ARG A 459 16.06 6.57 25.93
C ARG A 459 15.74 5.77 27.18
N THR A 460 16.06 6.31 28.34
CA THR A 460 15.49 5.85 29.60
C THR A 460 14.00 6.24 29.65
N PRO A 461 13.19 5.58 30.46
CA PRO A 461 11.95 6.17 30.96
C PRO A 461 12.22 7.56 31.56
N PHE A 462 11.19 8.40 31.64
CA PHE A 462 11.29 9.63 32.42
C PHE A 462 11.52 9.28 33.90
N VAL A 463 12.35 10.09 34.55
CA VAL A 463 12.57 10.01 35.99
C VAL A 463 11.23 10.32 36.67
N GLN A 464 10.69 9.36 37.42
CA GLN A 464 9.48 9.54 38.23
C GLN A 464 9.74 9.30 39.72
N GLU A 465 10.94 8.86 40.08
CA GLU A 465 11.38 8.68 41.46
C GLU A 465 12.66 9.50 41.67
N LEU A 466 12.59 10.48 42.56
CA LEU A 466 13.70 11.39 42.87
C LEU A 466 13.55 11.93 44.30
N ARG A 467 14.62 12.52 44.83
CA ARG A 467 14.57 13.30 46.07
C ARG A 467 14.11 14.72 45.76
N ALA A 468 13.21 15.27 46.55
CA ALA A 468 12.84 16.67 46.51
C ALA A 468 12.86 17.29 47.91
N THR A 469 13.13 18.59 47.98
CA THR A 469 13.01 19.35 49.24
C THR A 469 11.57 19.77 49.47
N ARG A 470 11.26 20.23 50.69
CA ARG A 470 10.12 21.14 50.89
C ARG A 470 10.30 22.43 50.08
N LEU A 471 9.25 23.22 49.94
CA LEU A 471 9.36 24.59 49.44
C LEU A 471 10.18 25.43 50.42
N LEU A 472 11.20 26.12 49.92
CA LEU A 472 12.12 26.94 50.70
C LEU A 472 11.97 28.41 50.32
N PRO A 473 12.10 29.36 51.28
CA PRO A 473 12.09 30.79 50.97
C PRO A 473 13.15 31.15 49.91
N PHE A 474 12.75 31.93 48.91
CA PHE A 474 13.64 32.32 47.82
C PHE A 474 13.50 33.80 47.49
N SER A 475 14.64 34.50 47.37
CA SER A 475 14.67 35.94 47.08
C SER A 475 14.53 36.27 45.60
N GLY A 476 14.33 35.28 44.73
CA GLY A 476 14.03 35.46 43.31
C GLY A 476 15.23 35.49 42.35
N SER A 477 16.49 35.47 42.84
CA SER A 477 17.69 35.42 41.97
C SER A 477 18.40 34.07 42.05
N MET A 478 18.52 33.40 40.90
CA MET A 478 19.20 32.11 40.76
C MET A 478 20.69 32.25 40.39
N ASP A 479 21.17 33.45 40.07
CA ASP A 479 22.54 33.71 39.58
C ASP A 479 23.59 33.15 40.54
N LYS A 480 23.43 33.47 41.83
CA LYS A 480 24.37 33.12 42.90
C LYS A 480 24.04 31.80 43.59
N LEU A 481 22.98 31.13 43.18
CA LEU A 481 22.58 29.85 43.77
C LEU A 481 23.68 28.82 43.55
N LYS A 482 24.11 28.15 44.63
CA LYS A 482 25.03 27.01 44.61
C LYS A 482 24.25 25.71 44.50
N GLN A 483 24.91 24.62 44.11
CA GLN A 483 24.30 23.29 44.17
C GLN A 483 23.89 23.00 45.62
N PRO A 484 22.64 22.58 45.90
CA PRO A 484 22.23 22.23 47.24
C PRO A 484 22.89 20.93 47.67
N ASP A 485 23.31 20.87 48.93
CA ASP A 485 23.95 19.68 49.51
C ASP A 485 22.88 18.63 49.85
N LEU A 486 23.03 17.42 49.31
CA LEU A 486 22.09 16.31 49.54
C LEU A 486 22.16 15.76 50.98
N ASN A 487 23.21 16.09 51.75
CA ASN A 487 23.36 15.73 53.15
C ASN A 487 22.89 16.84 54.11
N ASP A 488 22.50 18.00 53.58
CA ASP A 488 21.94 19.07 54.39
C ASP A 488 20.50 18.74 54.80
N ASN A 489 20.37 18.26 56.04
CA ASN A 489 19.08 17.90 56.63
C ASN A 489 18.13 19.11 56.79
N THR A 490 18.64 20.34 56.78
CA THR A 490 17.80 21.54 56.94
C THR A 490 16.92 21.82 55.72
N LEU A 491 17.31 21.31 54.55
CA LEU A 491 16.56 21.42 53.30
C LEU A 491 15.32 20.53 53.27
N GLY A 492 15.22 19.53 54.16
CA GLY A 492 14.06 18.66 54.27
C GLY A 492 13.88 17.76 53.04
N TRP A 493 14.96 17.13 52.59
CA TRP A 493 14.93 16.17 51.48
C TRP A 493 14.06 14.95 51.81
N ALA A 494 13.12 14.63 50.92
CA ALA A 494 12.33 13.41 50.96
C ALA A 494 12.34 12.73 49.59
N ARG A 495 12.16 11.40 49.55
CA ARG A 495 11.98 10.67 48.30
C ARG A 495 10.52 10.77 47.85
N HIS A 496 10.32 11.08 46.58
CA HIS A 496 8.99 11.19 45.97
C HIS A 496 8.89 10.27 44.77
N LYS A 497 7.77 9.54 44.69
CA LYS A 497 7.35 8.81 43.50
C LYS A 497 6.18 9.55 42.86
N PHE A 498 6.43 10.20 41.73
CA PHE A 498 5.45 11.02 41.04
C PHE A 498 4.51 10.16 40.19
N PRO A 499 3.20 10.47 40.16
CA PRO A 499 2.22 9.68 39.43
C PRO A 499 2.28 9.87 37.90
N THR A 500 3.01 10.88 37.42
CA THR A 500 3.15 11.19 35.99
C THR A 500 4.62 11.40 35.63
N ILE A 501 4.94 11.46 34.34
CA ILE A 501 6.31 11.76 33.86
C ILE A 501 6.75 13.20 34.17
N PHE A 502 5.83 14.07 34.59
CA PHE A 502 6.10 15.43 35.03
C PHE A 502 6.18 15.47 36.57
N CYS A 503 7.38 15.68 37.10
CA CYS A 503 7.64 15.75 38.54
C CYS A 503 7.23 17.12 39.08
N GLN A 504 5.96 17.24 39.46
CA GLN A 504 5.33 18.52 39.81
C GLN A 504 4.91 18.62 41.28
N PHE A 505 4.95 19.85 41.80
CA PHE A 505 4.43 20.26 43.11
C PHE A 505 3.39 21.38 42.94
N ARG A 506 2.52 21.24 41.93
CA ARG A 506 1.63 22.32 41.47
C ARG A 506 0.75 22.87 42.59
N LYS A 507 0.21 22.01 43.46
CA LYS A 507 -0.67 22.44 44.54
C LYS A 507 0.10 23.24 45.57
N GLU A 508 1.22 22.72 46.03
CA GLU A 508 2.08 23.33 47.04
C GLU A 508 2.65 24.66 46.53
N ILE A 509 3.05 24.70 45.26
CA ILE A 509 3.54 25.92 44.61
C ILE A 509 2.42 26.97 44.53
N ALA A 510 1.20 26.58 44.12
CA ALA A 510 0.08 27.50 44.05
C ALA A 510 -0.35 28.04 45.42
N ASP A 511 -0.36 27.18 46.45
CA ASP A 511 -0.69 27.54 47.84
C ASP A 511 0.34 28.52 48.44
N SER A 512 1.57 28.56 47.90
CA SER A 512 2.63 29.50 48.29
C SER A 512 2.60 30.85 47.56
N ALA A 513 1.63 31.08 46.66
CA ALA A 513 1.51 32.35 45.98
C ALA A 513 1.00 33.46 46.93
N PRO A 514 1.45 34.72 46.77
CA PRO A 514 2.34 35.24 45.72
C PRO A 514 3.83 35.20 46.09
N GLN A 515 4.22 34.54 47.18
CA GLN A 515 5.62 34.43 47.59
C GLN A 515 6.40 33.63 46.55
N ASP A 516 7.63 34.08 46.27
CA ASP A 516 8.55 33.30 45.45
C ASP A 516 9.33 32.36 46.35
N MET A 517 9.36 31.09 45.95
CA MET A 517 9.94 29.99 46.70
C MET A 517 10.87 29.21 45.77
N ILE A 518 11.63 28.28 46.33
CA ILE A 518 12.47 27.38 45.56
C ILE A 518 12.28 25.95 46.03
N ILE A 519 12.36 25.03 45.07
CA ILE A 519 12.38 23.60 45.34
C ILE A 519 13.58 22.98 44.63
N HIS A 520 14.22 22.03 45.31
CA HIS A 520 15.35 21.29 44.76
C HIS A 520 14.94 19.85 44.49
N TYR A 521 15.33 19.34 43.34
CA TYR A 521 15.19 17.96 42.89
C TYR A 521 16.58 17.34 42.79
N ALA A 522 16.74 16.08 43.16
CA ALA A 522 17.98 15.35 42.98
C ALA A 522 17.74 13.88 42.63
N CYS A 523 18.52 13.37 41.69
CA CYS A 523 18.60 11.94 41.41
C CYS A 523 20.06 11.54 41.18
N ARG A 524 20.36 10.26 41.37
CA ARG A 524 21.67 9.69 41.05
C ARG A 524 21.58 8.82 39.81
N LEU A 525 22.69 8.74 39.11
CA LEU A 525 22.85 7.92 37.91
C LEU A 525 24.02 6.97 38.11
N GLU A 526 23.83 5.70 37.81
CA GLU A 526 24.92 4.74 37.74
C GLU A 526 25.28 4.48 36.27
N CYS A 527 26.51 4.79 35.90
CA CYS A 527 27.08 4.47 34.60
C CYS A 527 27.95 3.21 34.74
N LYS A 528 27.55 2.08 34.14
CA LYS A 528 28.34 0.83 34.20
C LYS A 528 29.68 0.89 33.46
N GLN A 529 29.84 1.88 32.58
CA GLN A 529 31.06 2.15 31.80
C GLN A 529 31.05 3.62 31.36
N ASP A 530 32.19 4.10 30.88
CA ASP A 530 32.28 5.42 30.25
C ASP A 530 31.29 5.53 29.09
N MET A 531 30.49 6.60 29.08
CA MET A 531 29.47 6.80 28.06
C MET A 531 29.24 8.27 27.71
N VAL A 532 28.87 8.51 26.45
CA VAL A 532 28.33 9.80 26.01
C VAL A 532 26.81 9.73 26.09
N THR A 533 26.23 10.46 27.02
CA THR A 533 24.78 10.54 27.22
C THR A 533 24.25 11.92 26.86
N THR A 534 22.99 11.97 26.47
CA THR A 534 22.23 13.21 26.33
C THR A 534 21.25 13.29 27.48
N ILE A 535 21.29 14.39 28.21
CA ILE A 535 20.32 14.74 29.25
C ILE A 535 19.22 15.54 28.55
N GLU A 536 18.01 14.99 28.52
CA GLU A 536 16.82 15.65 27.98
C GLU A 536 16.00 16.17 29.16
N PHE A 537 15.92 17.49 29.27
CA PHE A 537 15.46 18.20 30.45
C PHE A 537 14.39 19.23 30.08
N GLY A 538 13.27 19.17 30.78
CA GLY A 538 12.13 20.08 30.62
C GLY A 538 11.72 20.68 31.95
N TYR A 539 11.18 21.90 31.95
CA TYR A 539 10.85 22.61 33.19
C TYR A 539 9.77 23.67 32.95
N ASP A 540 8.95 23.92 33.98
CA ASP A 540 7.98 25.03 34.01
C ASP A 540 8.39 26.03 35.11
N GLY A 541 9.04 27.12 34.74
CA GLY A 541 9.59 28.14 35.65
C GLY A 541 11.12 28.33 35.59
N PRO A 542 11.68 29.33 36.29
CA PRO A 542 13.12 29.57 36.35
C PRO A 542 13.88 28.37 36.90
N VAL A 543 15.02 28.03 36.29
CA VAL A 543 15.74 26.80 36.63
C VAL A 543 17.25 26.96 36.64
N LYS A 544 17.91 26.18 37.49
CA LYS A 544 19.36 25.98 37.47
C LYS A 544 19.69 24.54 37.83
N ALA A 545 20.51 23.89 37.04
CA ALA A 545 20.86 22.48 37.21
C ALA A 545 22.38 22.30 37.31
N TRP A 546 22.79 21.22 37.98
CA TRP A 546 24.18 20.79 38.14
C TRP A 546 24.34 19.30 37.86
N LEU A 547 25.55 18.93 37.45
CA LEU A 547 26.02 17.56 37.30
C LEU A 547 27.37 17.47 38.03
N ASP A 548 27.46 16.66 39.07
CA ASP A 548 28.67 16.43 39.88
C ASP A 548 29.35 17.72 40.36
N GLY A 549 28.59 18.66 40.94
CA GLY A 549 29.13 19.94 41.43
C GLY A 549 29.24 21.03 40.35
N LYS A 550 29.15 20.66 39.06
CA LYS A 550 29.40 21.60 37.95
C LYS A 550 28.09 22.11 37.36
N PRO A 551 27.98 23.42 37.03
CA PRO A 551 26.80 23.96 36.35
C PRO A 551 26.50 23.18 35.05
N LEU A 552 25.25 22.74 34.92
CA LEU A 552 24.75 21.93 33.80
C LEU A 552 23.84 22.74 32.88
N HIS A 553 22.84 23.43 33.44
CA HIS A 553 21.87 24.25 32.72
C HIS A 553 21.46 25.45 33.56
N TYR A 554 21.12 26.56 32.92
CA TYR A 554 20.69 27.77 33.61
C TYR A 554 19.73 28.58 32.73
N ASP A 555 18.53 28.79 33.24
CA ASP A 555 17.52 29.65 32.62
C ASP A 555 16.72 30.39 33.70
N PRO A 556 17.09 31.63 34.04
CA PRO A 556 16.43 32.41 35.08
C PRO A 556 15.09 33.02 34.63
N LYS A 557 14.79 33.03 33.33
CA LYS A 557 13.50 33.50 32.82
C LYS A 557 12.47 32.38 32.92
N GLY A 558 12.92 31.15 32.75
CA GLY A 558 12.09 29.98 32.77
C GLY A 558 11.23 29.84 31.52
N THR A 559 10.66 28.65 31.36
CA THR A 559 9.75 28.30 30.27
C THR A 559 8.36 28.05 30.84
N ASN A 560 7.30 28.43 30.13
CA ASN A 560 5.92 28.04 30.42
C ASN A 560 5.09 28.10 29.13
N PRO A 561 4.41 27.01 28.71
CA PRO A 561 4.35 25.69 29.38
C PRO A 561 5.64 24.88 29.18
N ALA A 562 5.90 23.92 30.07
CA ALA A 562 7.05 23.02 29.93
C ALA A 562 6.97 22.14 28.67
N LEU A 563 8.12 21.98 28.01
CA LEU A 563 8.37 20.96 26.98
C LEU A 563 9.32 19.92 27.56
N THR A 564 9.12 18.64 27.22
CA THR A 564 9.86 17.50 27.81
C THR A 564 11.38 17.56 27.64
N ASP A 565 11.84 18.28 26.62
CA ASP A 565 13.22 18.33 26.13
C ASP A 565 13.62 19.76 25.74
N ASP A 566 13.09 20.76 26.47
CA ASP A 566 13.39 22.17 26.24
C ASP A 566 14.91 22.45 26.26
N ALA A 567 15.64 21.72 27.12
CA ALA A 567 17.09 21.65 27.12
C ALA A 567 17.58 20.22 26.77
N VAL A 568 18.50 20.14 25.81
CA VAL A 568 19.12 18.88 25.36
C VAL A 568 20.63 18.99 25.46
N LEU A 569 21.21 18.33 26.46
CA LEU A 569 22.60 18.55 26.88
C LEU A 569 23.43 17.27 26.72
N THR A 570 24.41 17.27 25.82
CA THR A 570 25.31 16.11 25.64
C THR A 570 26.49 16.19 26.62
N LYS A 571 26.72 15.12 27.38
CA LYS A 571 27.79 15.00 28.37
C LYS A 571 28.49 13.64 28.27
N SER A 572 29.79 13.65 28.58
CA SER A 572 30.57 12.42 28.77
C SER A 572 30.61 12.12 30.26
N LEU A 573 30.15 10.94 30.63
CA LEU A 573 30.13 10.43 32.00
C LEU A 573 31.12 9.27 32.09
N SER A 574 31.93 9.24 33.14
CA SER A 574 32.81 8.11 33.45
C SER A 574 32.01 6.94 34.01
N ALA A 575 32.60 5.76 34.07
CA ALA A 575 32.05 4.67 34.86
C ALA A 575 31.92 5.11 36.33
N GLY A 576 30.79 4.80 36.97
CA GLY A 576 30.53 5.11 38.38
C GLY A 576 29.24 5.90 38.61
N MET A 577 29.17 6.51 39.79
CA MET A 577 28.01 7.26 40.26
C MET A 577 28.12 8.73 39.88
N HIS A 578 27.04 9.27 39.34
CA HIS A 578 26.88 10.68 39.02
C HIS A 578 25.66 11.25 39.73
N GLU A 579 25.70 12.53 40.05
CA GLU A 579 24.62 13.24 40.74
C GLU A 579 24.10 14.39 39.88
N ILE A 580 22.78 14.42 39.68
CA ILE A 580 22.09 15.53 39.06
C ILE A 580 21.22 16.20 40.08
N THR A 581 21.33 17.53 40.13
CA THR A 581 20.53 18.37 41.01
C THR A 581 19.91 19.49 40.19
N VAL A 582 18.63 19.76 40.43
CA VAL A 582 17.86 20.78 39.72
C VAL A 582 17.15 21.65 40.75
N SER A 583 17.40 22.95 40.71
CA SER A 583 16.66 23.93 41.48
C SER A 583 15.63 24.58 40.57
N LEU A 584 14.37 24.64 41.01
CA LEU A 584 13.25 25.27 40.32
C LEU A 584 12.70 26.41 41.18
N GLY A 585 12.74 27.63 40.67
CA GLY A 585 12.05 28.78 41.28
C GLY A 585 10.55 28.69 41.02
N THR A 586 9.73 28.98 42.03
CA THR A 586 8.27 28.80 41.91
C THR A 586 7.58 29.88 41.07
N ASN A 587 8.30 30.95 40.73
CA ASN A 587 7.83 32.06 39.90
C ASN A 587 6.53 32.66 40.46
N LYS A 588 6.50 32.89 41.79
CA LYS A 588 5.31 33.40 42.50
C LYS A 588 4.06 32.55 42.28
N GLY A 589 4.22 31.23 42.31
CA GLY A 589 3.13 30.27 42.15
C GLY A 589 2.82 29.87 40.70
N LYS A 590 3.61 30.31 39.72
CA LYS A 590 3.35 30.06 38.28
C LYS A 590 4.12 28.86 37.71
N ALA A 591 5.13 28.37 38.42
CA ALA A 591 5.92 27.19 38.04
C ALA A 591 5.25 25.90 38.50
N TRP A 592 5.48 24.78 37.81
CA TRP A 592 4.82 23.51 38.13
C TRP A 592 5.79 22.38 38.47
N GLY A 593 6.83 22.16 37.68
CA GLY A 593 7.70 21.00 37.85
C GLY A 593 8.73 20.80 36.73
N ILE A 594 9.28 19.58 36.68
CA ILE A 594 10.33 19.20 35.71
C ILE A 594 10.08 17.87 35.01
N PHE A 595 10.64 17.72 33.82
CA PHE A 595 10.87 16.46 33.12
C PHE A 595 12.37 16.18 33.09
N LEU A 596 12.76 14.93 33.30
CA LEU A 596 14.15 14.52 33.17
C LEU A 596 14.23 13.10 32.60
N ARG A 597 15.08 12.88 31.60
CA ARG A 597 15.46 11.55 31.11
C ARG A 597 16.80 11.59 30.40
N PHE A 598 17.32 10.41 30.06
CA PHE A 598 18.62 10.25 29.42
C PHE A 598 18.49 9.51 28.10
N ALA A 599 19.34 9.85 27.16
CA ALA A 599 19.29 9.33 25.81
C ALA A 599 20.69 9.06 25.25
N ASN A 600 20.83 7.97 24.49
CA ASN A 600 22.04 7.66 23.74
C ASN A 600 21.80 7.87 22.24
N LYS A 601 22.36 8.96 21.70
CA LYS A 601 22.21 9.36 20.29
C LYS A 601 23.24 8.73 19.34
N LYS A 602 24.28 8.09 19.86
CA LYS A 602 25.33 7.46 19.03
C LYS A 602 25.01 6.01 18.65
N TYR A 603 24.02 5.39 19.30
CA TYR A 603 23.76 3.98 19.11
C TYR A 603 22.78 3.70 17.96
N ARG A 604 23.12 2.71 17.10
CA ARG A 604 22.25 2.21 16.03
C ARG A 604 21.43 1.04 16.56
N VAL A 605 20.11 1.21 16.72
CA VAL A 605 19.24 0.06 16.99
C VAL A 605 19.02 -0.68 15.67
N SER A 606 19.64 -1.85 15.52
CA SER A 606 19.29 -2.76 14.42
C SER A 606 18.21 -3.74 14.84
N HIS A 607 18.18 -4.24 16.09
CA HIS A 607 17.15 -5.17 16.62
C HIS A 607 17.03 -5.04 18.16
N PRO A 608 15.85 -4.72 18.75
CA PRO A 608 15.73 -4.45 20.19
C PRO A 608 15.60 -5.69 21.10
N SER A 609 15.27 -6.87 20.58
CA SER A 609 14.94 -8.05 21.41
C SER A 609 16.11 -8.78 22.10
N LYS A 610 17.34 -8.28 21.99
CA LYS A 610 18.55 -8.89 22.61
C LYS A 610 19.51 -7.88 23.25
N MET A 611 19.03 -6.68 23.61
CA MET A 611 19.92 -5.59 24.01
C MET A 611 19.99 -5.45 25.54
N ASN A 612 21.20 -5.54 26.11
CA ASN A 612 21.46 -5.19 27.51
C ASN A 612 21.55 -3.65 27.58
N THR A 613 20.44 -3.01 27.95
CA THR A 613 20.29 -1.55 27.99
C THR A 613 21.19 -0.88 29.03
N ASP A 614 21.57 -1.60 30.08
CA ASP A 614 22.31 -1.07 31.23
C ASP A 614 23.77 -0.72 30.90
N LYS A 615 24.28 -1.21 29.75
CA LYS A 615 25.58 -0.80 29.20
C LYS A 615 25.50 0.40 28.25
N LEU A 616 24.29 0.78 27.83
CA LEU A 616 24.06 1.78 26.78
C LEU A 616 23.39 3.06 27.30
N LEU A 617 22.75 2.99 28.46
CA LEU A 617 22.12 4.09 29.17
C LEU A 617 22.53 4.06 30.65
N PRO A 618 22.53 5.22 31.33
CA PRO A 618 22.67 5.25 32.78
C PRO A 618 21.47 4.61 33.47
N VAL A 619 21.71 3.94 34.59
CA VAL A 619 20.65 3.45 35.49
C VAL A 619 20.27 4.57 36.45
N ILE A 620 18.99 4.93 36.48
CA ILE A 620 18.47 5.99 37.36
C ILE A 620 18.23 5.41 38.75
N LEU A 621 18.81 6.04 39.78
CA LEU A 621 18.60 5.72 41.18
C LEU A 621 17.89 6.90 41.87
N GLY A 622 16.73 6.62 42.49
CA GLY A 622 15.88 7.61 43.16
C GLY A 622 16.25 7.94 44.60
#